data_AF-A0A9N9TJ45-F1
#
_entry.id   AF-A0A9N9TJ45-F1
#
_cell.length_a   1.000
_cell.length_b   1.000
_cell.length_c   1.000
_cell.angle_alpha   90.00
_cell.angle_beta   90.00
_cell.angle_gamma   90.00
#
_symmetry.space_group_name_H-M   'P 1'
#
loop_
_entity.id
_entity.type
_entity.pdbx_description
1 polymer ?
#
loop_
_entity_poly.entity_id
_entity_poly.type
_entity_poly.pdbx_seq_one_letter_code
_entity_poly.pdbx_strand_id
1 'polypeptide(L)'
;MEKVTLLLVVFAASSVFAQHQHHDQEHDHSVHRVNVSVYYESLCPDSKKFFTQQLYPSLQGNLSEFVNLTLVPYGKSKATFEVTDWKFECHHGEAECYGNRIQACALKRIDKGQDSPGLGYNKVAVGFINCLMDKADKTAEAVFPTRDCALVNPVSNLLDIENCSNHTDAFNYMAVFGRLTDQIQKPLKSVPTIVFNDQYKQEDNDLAQTNFAKALCQYIESDKPAECSGVSVTVTSGLFALLLALKMF
;
A
#
# COMPACT_ATOMS: atom_id res chain seq x y z
N MET A 1 -5.86 -55.06 75.78
CA MET A 1 -6.72 -54.00 75.23
C MET A 1 -5.86 -53.15 74.31
N GLU A 2 -5.54 -53.66 73.11
CA GLU A 2 -6.34 -53.46 71.88
C GLU A 2 -6.56 -51.99 71.53
N LYS A 3 -5.90 -51.56 70.43
CA LYS A 3 -6.45 -50.88 69.23
C LYS A 3 -5.27 -50.32 68.42
N VAL A 4 -4.73 -51.13 67.51
CA VAL A 4 -5.06 -51.16 66.07
C VAL A 4 -4.56 -49.89 65.35
N THR A 5 -3.39 -50.08 64.75
CA THR A 5 -2.70 -49.28 63.75
C THR A 5 -3.58 -49.03 62.52
N LEU A 6 -3.70 -47.77 62.09
CA LEU A 6 -4.16 -47.41 60.74
C LEU A 6 -3.00 -46.71 60.02
N LEU A 7 -2.20 -47.50 59.30
CA LEU A 7 -1.17 -46.98 58.40
C LEU A 7 -1.86 -46.53 57.10
N LEU A 8 -1.93 -45.22 56.87
CA LEU A 8 -2.30 -44.67 55.56
C LEU A 8 -1.10 -44.82 54.62
N VAL A 9 -1.18 -45.80 53.71
CA VAL A 9 -0.24 -45.92 52.58
C VAL A 9 -0.65 -44.89 51.53
N VAL A 10 0.06 -43.76 51.49
CA VAL A 10 -0.05 -42.80 50.38
C VAL A 10 0.83 -43.32 49.23
N PHE A 11 0.20 -43.84 48.18
CA PHE A 11 0.86 -44.15 46.93
C PHE A 11 1.19 -42.84 46.21
N ALA A 12 2.43 -42.38 46.31
CA ALA A 12 2.96 -41.34 45.44
C ALA A 12 3.32 -41.97 44.08
N ALA A 13 2.35 -41.97 43.16
CA ALA A 13 2.62 -42.23 41.75
C ALA A 13 3.22 -40.97 41.13
N SER A 14 4.54 -40.86 41.11
CA SER A 14 5.25 -39.82 40.35
C SER A 14 5.29 -40.23 38.87
N SER A 15 4.28 -39.81 38.11
CA SER A 15 4.33 -39.79 36.65
C SER A 15 5.26 -38.67 36.20
N VAL A 16 6.36 -39.05 35.56
CA VAL A 16 7.27 -38.16 34.84
C VAL A 16 6.51 -37.55 33.67
N PHE A 17 6.02 -36.33 33.82
CA PHE A 17 5.59 -35.53 32.67
C PHE A 17 6.85 -34.98 32.01
N ALA A 18 7.34 -35.67 30.98
CA ALA A 18 8.25 -35.09 30.02
C ALA A 18 7.53 -33.91 29.36
N GLN A 19 7.87 -32.68 29.75
CA GLN A 19 7.49 -31.50 29.00
C GLN A 19 8.19 -31.59 27.64
N HIS A 20 7.44 -31.99 26.62
CA HIS A 20 7.83 -31.79 25.24
C HIS A 20 7.78 -30.27 25.02
N GLN A 21 8.93 -29.61 25.15
CA GLN A 21 9.10 -28.25 24.64
C GLN A 21 8.98 -28.35 23.13
N HIS A 22 7.77 -28.18 22.60
CA HIS A 22 7.61 -27.66 21.25
C HIS A 22 8.19 -26.25 21.28
N HIS A 23 9.46 -26.17 20.91
CA HIS A 23 10.12 -24.95 20.53
C HIS A 23 9.50 -24.58 19.18
N ASP A 24 8.32 -23.97 19.20
CA ASP A 24 7.85 -23.21 18.05
C ASP A 24 8.87 -22.08 17.89
N GLN A 25 9.81 -22.27 16.96
CA GLN A 25 10.55 -21.15 16.41
C GLN A 25 9.48 -20.29 15.72
N GLU A 26 9.00 -19.28 16.43
CA GLU A 26 8.50 -18.07 15.83
C GLU A 26 9.67 -17.52 15.01
N HIS A 27 9.76 -18.00 13.77
CA HIS A 27 10.68 -17.52 12.78
C HIS A 27 10.18 -16.11 12.46
N ASP A 28 10.67 -15.13 13.21
CA ASP A 28 10.61 -13.72 12.85
C ASP A 28 11.43 -13.54 11.57
N HIS A 29 10.83 -13.97 10.46
CA HIS A 29 11.21 -13.49 9.16
C HIS A 29 10.65 -12.07 9.07
N SER A 30 11.43 -11.10 9.57
CA SER A 30 11.23 -9.72 9.20
C SER A 30 11.38 -9.66 7.67
N VAL A 31 10.27 -9.74 6.94
CA VAL A 31 10.26 -9.66 5.47
C VAL A 31 10.97 -8.36 5.12
N HIS A 32 12.12 -8.47 4.46
CA HIS A 32 12.87 -7.30 4.03
C HIS A 32 12.06 -6.60 2.93
N ARG A 33 11.49 -5.44 3.27
CA ARG A 33 10.68 -4.65 2.35
C ARG A 33 11.57 -3.72 1.54
N VAL A 34 11.30 -3.64 0.24
CA VAL A 34 11.88 -2.67 -0.68
C VAL A 34 11.18 -1.35 -0.47
N ASN A 35 11.94 -0.27 -0.25
CA ASN A 35 11.38 1.08 -0.23
C ASN A 35 11.03 1.47 -1.66
N VAL A 36 9.75 1.77 -1.91
CA VAL A 36 9.25 2.21 -3.21
C VAL A 36 8.64 3.59 -3.03
N SER A 37 9.23 4.60 -3.65
CA SER A 37 8.68 5.96 -3.69
C SER A 37 8.11 6.26 -5.06
N VAL A 38 6.88 6.76 -5.12
CA VAL A 38 6.18 7.13 -6.37
C VAL A 38 5.87 8.62 -6.34
N TYR A 39 6.46 9.37 -7.26
CA TYR A 39 6.27 10.81 -7.46
C TYR A 39 5.34 11.03 -8.65
N TYR A 40 4.19 11.65 -8.43
CA TYR A 40 3.12 11.65 -9.43
C TYR A 40 2.20 12.87 -9.31
N GLU A 41 1.36 13.06 -10.33
CA GLU A 41 0.36 14.14 -10.38
C GLU A 41 -1.04 13.57 -10.58
N SER A 42 -2.04 14.16 -9.91
CA SER A 42 -3.40 13.64 -9.89
C SER A 42 -4.13 13.64 -11.24
N LEU A 43 -3.76 14.52 -12.19
CA LEU A 43 -4.39 14.61 -13.52
C LEU A 43 -3.47 14.18 -14.69
N CYS A 44 -2.21 13.85 -14.41
CA CYS A 44 -1.29 13.35 -15.42
C CYS A 44 -1.71 11.95 -15.92
N PRO A 45 -1.94 11.75 -17.24
CA PRO A 45 -2.33 10.46 -17.82
C PRO A 45 -1.41 9.30 -17.47
N ASP A 46 -0.10 9.52 -17.54
CA ASP A 46 0.88 8.46 -17.29
C ASP A 46 0.90 8.09 -15.81
N SER A 47 0.70 9.07 -14.92
CA SER A 47 0.52 8.82 -13.48
C SER A 47 -0.73 8.00 -13.23
N LYS A 48 -1.87 8.39 -13.81
CA LYS A 48 -3.14 7.63 -13.73
C LYS A 48 -2.96 6.20 -14.24
N LYS A 49 -2.34 6.04 -15.41
CA LYS A 49 -2.08 4.73 -16.02
C LYS A 49 -1.19 3.85 -15.15
N PHE A 50 -0.12 4.40 -14.57
CA PHE A 50 0.75 3.65 -13.67
C PHE A 50 -0.01 3.17 -12.42
N PHE A 51 -0.82 4.02 -11.79
CA PHE A 51 -1.62 3.60 -10.64
C PHE A 51 -2.58 2.47 -11.00
N THR A 52 -3.37 2.64 -12.06
CA THR A 52 -4.46 1.72 -12.40
C THR A 52 -3.99 0.43 -13.06
N GLN A 53 -2.85 0.44 -13.75
CA GLN A 53 -2.38 -0.71 -14.55
C GLN A 53 -1.13 -1.39 -14.00
N GLN A 54 -0.35 -0.72 -13.15
CA GLN A 54 0.93 -1.25 -12.66
C GLN A 54 0.92 -1.38 -11.14
N LEU A 55 0.83 -0.26 -10.42
CA LEU A 55 1.01 -0.24 -8.97
C LEU A 55 -0.11 -0.97 -8.23
N TYR A 56 -1.36 -0.49 -8.36
CA TYR A 56 -2.46 -1.01 -7.57
C TYR A 56 -2.75 -2.49 -7.82
N PRO A 57 -2.77 -2.99 -9.08
CA PRO A 57 -2.94 -4.42 -9.35
C PRO A 57 -1.83 -5.29 -8.75
N SER A 58 -0.57 -4.85 -8.83
CA SER A 58 0.57 -5.61 -8.29
C SER A 58 0.49 -5.77 -6.77
N LEU A 59 -0.07 -4.77 -6.08
CA LEU A 59 -0.25 -4.78 -4.63
C LEU A 59 -1.49 -5.56 -4.15
N GLN A 60 -2.25 -6.20 -5.04
CA GLN A 60 -3.33 -7.11 -4.65
C GLN A 60 -2.86 -8.55 -4.40
N GLY A 61 -1.64 -8.90 -4.85
CA GLY A 61 -1.03 -10.21 -4.67
C GLY A 61 0.05 -10.24 -3.58
N ASN A 62 0.92 -11.23 -3.66
CA ASN A 62 1.95 -11.49 -2.64
C ASN A 62 3.09 -10.48 -2.68
N LEU A 63 3.24 -9.72 -3.78
CA LEU A 63 4.22 -8.62 -3.86
C LEU A 63 3.98 -7.54 -2.79
N SER A 64 2.76 -7.38 -2.28
CA SER A 64 2.43 -6.40 -1.26
C SER A 64 3.25 -6.54 0.03
N GLU A 65 3.63 -7.77 0.39
CA GLU A 65 4.39 -8.05 1.62
C GLU A 65 5.83 -7.52 1.56
N PHE A 66 6.36 -7.32 0.35
CA PHE A 66 7.73 -6.91 0.09
C PHE A 66 7.88 -5.41 -0.17
N VAL A 67 6.81 -4.62 0.01
CA VAL A 67 6.80 -3.19 -0.33
C VAL A 67 6.63 -2.32 0.90
N ASN A 68 7.52 -1.35 1.04
CA ASN A 68 7.34 -0.18 1.88
C ASN A 68 7.06 1.04 0.98
N LEU A 69 5.80 1.48 0.89
CA LEU A 69 5.35 2.40 -0.17
C LEU A 69 5.26 3.83 0.34
N THR A 70 5.94 4.75 -0.36
CA THR A 70 5.76 6.19 -0.19
C THR A 70 5.10 6.78 -1.44
N LEU A 71 3.91 7.35 -1.27
CA LEU A 71 3.20 8.07 -2.33
C LEU A 71 3.40 9.58 -2.18
N VAL A 72 3.79 10.25 -3.26
CA VAL A 72 4.12 11.68 -3.28
C VAL A 72 3.27 12.41 -4.34
N PRO A 73 2.01 12.77 -4.02
CA PRO A 73 1.14 13.55 -4.90
C PRO A 73 1.59 15.03 -4.93
N TYR A 74 2.48 15.34 -5.87
CA TYR A 74 3.06 16.67 -6.05
C TYR A 74 3.57 16.84 -7.49
N GLY A 75 4.33 15.85 -7.95
CA GLY A 75 4.89 15.80 -9.31
C GLY A 75 5.74 17.02 -9.65
N LYS A 76 5.38 17.74 -10.71
CA LYS A 76 6.16 18.88 -11.20
C LYS A 76 5.62 20.23 -10.71
N SER A 77 4.81 20.21 -9.65
CA SER A 77 4.31 21.43 -9.02
C SER A 77 5.46 22.34 -8.58
N LYS A 78 5.20 23.65 -8.53
CA LYS A 78 6.13 24.62 -7.94
C LYS A 78 5.54 25.13 -6.64
N ALA A 79 6.34 25.11 -5.57
CA ALA A 79 5.98 25.67 -4.28
C ALA A 79 6.52 27.09 -4.14
N THR A 80 5.69 28.00 -3.65
CA THR A 80 6.10 29.34 -3.19
C THR A 80 5.57 29.54 -1.78
N PHE A 81 6.40 30.08 -0.89
CA PHE A 81 5.94 30.48 0.43
C PHE A 81 5.61 31.97 0.38
N GLU A 82 4.33 32.30 0.53
CA GLU A 82 3.89 33.68 0.69
C GLU A 82 3.80 34.05 2.18
N VAL A 83 3.26 35.23 2.49
CA VAL A 83 3.28 35.88 3.82
C VAL A 83 3.09 34.90 4.99
N THR A 84 2.09 34.01 4.91
CA THR A 84 1.76 33.03 5.97
C THR A 84 1.59 31.59 5.47
N ASP A 85 1.41 31.39 4.17
CA ASP A 85 0.94 30.12 3.62
C ASP A 85 1.70 29.72 2.35
N TRP A 86 1.77 28.40 2.12
CA TRP A 86 2.28 27.86 0.88
C TRP A 86 1.26 28.03 -0.25
N LYS A 87 1.73 28.40 -1.43
CA LYS A 87 0.99 28.31 -2.69
C LYS A 87 1.67 27.37 -3.66
N PHE A 88 0.85 26.70 -4.47
CA PHE A 88 1.30 25.73 -5.45
C PHE A 88 0.81 26.08 -6.85
N GLU A 89 1.70 26.00 -7.82
CA GLU A 89 1.38 26.04 -9.24
C GLU A 89 1.57 24.62 -9.80
N CYS A 90 0.50 23.96 -10.20
CA CYS A 90 0.51 22.61 -10.74
C CYS A 90 0.53 22.61 -12.28
N HIS A 91 1.07 21.56 -12.89
CA HIS A 91 1.29 21.46 -14.33
C HIS A 91 -0.04 21.46 -15.11
N HIS A 92 -1.08 20.85 -14.56
CA HIS A 92 -2.44 20.82 -15.12
C HIS A 92 -3.40 21.78 -14.40
N GLY A 93 -2.89 22.84 -13.77
CA GLY A 93 -3.67 23.90 -13.14
C GLY A 93 -4.27 23.54 -11.78
N GLU A 94 -5.17 24.40 -11.28
CA GLU A 94 -5.69 24.31 -9.90
C GLU A 94 -6.43 23.00 -9.62
N ALA A 95 -7.10 22.43 -10.62
CA ALA A 95 -7.82 21.18 -10.44
C ALA A 95 -6.87 20.02 -10.08
N GLU A 96 -5.67 19.99 -10.67
CA GLU A 96 -4.61 19.05 -10.26
C GLU A 96 -4.07 19.36 -8.88
N CYS A 97 -3.88 20.64 -8.53
CA CYS A 97 -3.47 21.02 -7.18
C CYS A 97 -4.49 20.54 -6.14
N TYR A 98 -5.78 20.73 -6.40
CA TYR A 98 -6.85 20.23 -5.54
C TYR A 98 -6.84 18.69 -5.43
N GLY A 99 -6.65 17.99 -6.55
CA GLY A 99 -6.48 16.54 -6.56
C GLY A 99 -5.28 16.06 -5.74
N ASN A 100 -4.13 16.74 -5.87
CA ASN A 100 -2.93 16.45 -5.10
C ASN A 100 -3.20 16.68 -3.59
N ARG A 101 -3.92 17.75 -3.22
CA ARG A 101 -4.33 18.04 -1.84
C ARG A 101 -5.24 16.96 -1.25
N ILE A 102 -6.27 16.52 -1.99
CA ILE A 102 -7.16 15.43 -1.56
C ILE A 102 -6.35 14.17 -1.24
N GLN A 103 -5.45 13.79 -2.15
CA GLN A 103 -4.64 12.58 -1.99
C GLN A 103 -3.61 12.71 -0.87
N ALA A 104 -3.02 13.90 -0.70
CA ALA A 104 -2.14 14.20 0.43
C ALA A 104 -2.88 14.06 1.77
N CYS A 105 -4.08 14.61 1.87
CA CYS A 105 -4.93 14.46 3.05
C CYS A 105 -5.36 13.01 3.27
N ALA A 106 -5.71 12.26 2.22
CA ALA A 106 -6.03 10.85 2.34
C ALA A 106 -4.88 10.04 2.96
N LEU A 107 -3.64 10.27 2.51
CA LEU A 107 -2.44 9.63 3.07
C LEU A 107 -2.18 9.97 4.54
N LYS A 108 -2.64 11.13 5.03
CA LYS A 108 -2.40 11.59 6.40
C LYS A 108 -3.57 11.35 7.35
N ARG A 109 -4.79 11.24 6.83
CA ARG A 109 -6.02 11.17 7.62
C ARG A 109 -6.63 9.78 7.64
N ILE A 110 -6.54 8.98 6.56
CA ILE A 110 -7.02 7.59 6.57
C ILE A 110 -6.18 6.81 7.57
N ASP A 111 -6.83 6.19 8.56
CA ASP A 111 -6.21 5.54 9.72
C ASP A 111 -5.10 6.38 10.37
N LYS A 112 -5.25 7.72 10.35
CA LYS A 112 -4.25 8.68 10.86
C LYS A 112 -2.86 8.53 10.21
N GLY A 113 -2.83 8.06 8.95
CA GLY A 113 -1.61 7.82 8.19
C GLY A 113 -0.80 6.61 8.67
N GLN A 114 -1.40 5.71 9.44
CA GLN A 114 -0.77 4.46 9.86
C GLN A 114 -0.83 3.43 8.73
N ASP A 115 0.20 2.60 8.63
CA ASP A 115 0.21 1.47 7.72
C ASP A 115 -0.80 0.40 8.14
N SER A 116 -1.27 -0.38 7.16
CA SER A 116 -2.10 -1.54 7.45
C SER A 116 -1.27 -2.64 8.12
N PRO A 117 -1.81 -3.37 9.11
CA PRO A 117 -1.07 -4.43 9.79
C PRO A 117 -0.45 -5.44 8.80
N GLY A 118 0.85 -5.70 8.96
CA GLY A 118 1.61 -6.61 8.10
C GLY A 118 2.10 -6.00 6.78
N LEU A 119 1.74 -4.76 6.47
CA LEU A 119 2.18 -4.04 5.26
C LEU A 119 3.03 -2.82 5.63
N GLY A 120 3.90 -2.37 4.72
CA GLY A 120 4.62 -1.09 4.84
C GLY A 120 3.86 0.08 4.21
N TYR A 121 2.53 -0.01 4.14
CA TYR A 121 1.68 1.04 3.57
C TYR A 121 0.23 0.90 4.05
N ASN A 122 -0.54 1.99 3.95
CA ASN A 122 -1.97 1.97 4.21
C ASN A 122 -2.75 1.47 2.97
N LYS A 123 -3.28 0.25 3.02
CA LYS A 123 -4.02 -0.37 1.90
C LYS A 123 -5.31 0.39 1.55
N VAL A 124 -6.00 0.95 2.54
CA VAL A 124 -7.24 1.71 2.33
C VAL A 124 -6.95 3.02 1.60
N ALA A 125 -5.89 3.74 2.00
CA ALA A 125 -5.48 4.98 1.35
C ALA A 125 -5.02 4.73 -0.09
N VAL A 126 -4.25 3.66 -0.33
CA VAL A 126 -3.79 3.28 -1.68
C VAL A 126 -4.98 2.92 -2.58
N GLY A 127 -5.97 2.17 -2.08
CA GLY A 127 -7.18 1.85 -2.84
C GLY A 127 -8.05 3.06 -3.13
N PHE A 128 -8.20 3.96 -2.15
CA PHE A 128 -8.90 5.24 -2.32
C PHE A 128 -8.23 6.10 -3.40
N ILE A 129 -6.90 6.25 -3.34
CA ILE A 129 -6.11 6.99 -4.33
C ILE A 129 -6.21 6.34 -5.71
N ASN A 130 -6.07 5.03 -5.83
CA ASN A 130 -6.22 4.35 -7.12
C ASN A 130 -7.59 4.63 -7.75
N CYS A 131 -8.67 4.58 -6.97
CA CYS A 131 -10.01 4.91 -7.47
C CYS A 131 -10.12 6.37 -7.94
N LEU A 132 -9.51 7.33 -7.22
CA LEU A 132 -9.47 8.72 -7.67
C LEU A 132 -8.65 8.87 -8.97
N MET A 133 -7.49 8.21 -9.04
CA MET A 133 -6.63 8.18 -10.21
C MET A 133 -7.27 7.47 -11.41
N ASP A 134 -8.26 6.60 -11.20
CA ASP A 134 -9.04 6.00 -12.28
C ASP A 134 -10.11 6.98 -12.78
N LYS A 135 -10.95 7.46 -11.86
CA LYS A 135 -12.19 8.15 -12.18
C LYS A 135 -12.09 9.68 -12.36
N ALA A 136 -10.99 10.32 -11.96
CA ALA A 136 -10.87 11.78 -12.11
C ALA A 136 -10.97 12.19 -13.58
N ASP A 137 -11.97 13.01 -13.92
CA ASP A 137 -12.19 13.49 -15.28
C ASP A 137 -11.34 14.74 -15.56
N LYS A 138 -10.92 14.93 -16.81
CA LYS A 138 -10.12 16.08 -17.26
C LYS A 138 -10.97 17.23 -17.81
N THR A 139 -12.29 17.19 -17.63
CA THR A 139 -13.17 18.29 -18.05
C THR A 139 -12.79 19.59 -17.32
N ALA A 140 -13.26 20.73 -17.84
CA ALA A 140 -12.89 22.07 -17.35
C ALA A 140 -13.15 22.28 -15.84
N GLU A 141 -13.96 21.42 -15.23
CA GLU A 141 -14.16 21.29 -13.78
C GLU A 141 -13.79 19.86 -13.37
N ALA A 142 -12.50 19.53 -13.22
CA ALA A 142 -12.13 18.18 -12.81
C ALA A 142 -12.76 17.85 -11.46
N VAL A 143 -13.72 16.91 -11.47
CA VAL A 143 -14.38 16.43 -10.26
C VAL A 143 -13.66 15.18 -9.78
N PHE A 144 -13.16 15.21 -8.54
CA PHE A 144 -12.63 14.04 -7.86
C PHE A 144 -13.80 13.31 -7.18
N PRO A 145 -14.16 12.07 -7.58
CA PRO A 145 -15.32 11.36 -7.05
C PRO A 145 -15.00 10.71 -5.69
N THR A 146 -14.66 11.56 -4.72
CA THR A 146 -14.25 11.18 -3.35
C THR A 146 -15.30 10.31 -2.67
N ARG A 147 -16.58 10.64 -2.82
CA ARG A 147 -17.69 9.85 -2.25
C ARG A 147 -17.73 8.43 -2.80
N ASP A 148 -17.68 8.26 -4.12
CA ASP A 148 -17.70 6.93 -4.74
C ASP A 148 -16.48 6.12 -4.33
N CYS A 149 -15.31 6.76 -4.30
CA CYS A 149 -14.08 6.10 -3.91
C CYS A 149 -14.03 5.73 -2.43
N ALA A 150 -14.67 6.52 -1.56
CA ALA A 150 -14.87 6.20 -0.15
C ALA A 150 -15.99 5.17 0.10
N LEU A 151 -16.86 4.88 -0.88
CA LEU A 151 -17.85 3.81 -0.77
C LEU A 151 -17.25 2.45 -1.11
N VAL A 152 -16.36 2.39 -2.10
CA VAL A 152 -15.71 1.13 -2.54
C VAL A 152 -14.44 0.79 -1.76
N ASN A 153 -13.93 1.74 -0.96
CA ASN A 153 -12.86 1.54 0.01
C ASN A 153 -13.39 1.87 1.41
N PRO A 154 -12.99 1.20 2.49
CA PRO A 154 -13.56 1.41 3.83
C PRO A 154 -13.10 2.72 4.50
N VAL A 155 -13.27 3.87 3.83
CA VAL A 155 -12.90 5.20 4.33
C VAL A 155 -14.02 5.76 5.20
N SER A 156 -13.81 5.77 6.51
CA SER A 156 -14.82 6.22 7.48
C SER A 156 -14.82 7.73 7.76
N ASN A 157 -13.74 8.43 7.41
CA ASN A 157 -13.52 9.84 7.74
C ASN A 157 -13.43 10.75 6.51
N LEU A 158 -14.25 10.50 5.48
CA LEU A 158 -14.20 11.26 4.22
C LEU A 158 -14.32 12.79 4.42
N LEU A 159 -15.25 13.24 5.28
CA LEU A 159 -15.43 14.67 5.55
C LEU A 159 -14.16 15.33 6.12
N ASP A 160 -13.38 14.60 6.91
CA ASP A 160 -12.11 15.10 7.45
C ASP A 160 -11.06 15.27 6.33
N ILE A 161 -11.04 14.35 5.35
CA ILE A 161 -10.16 14.42 4.18
C ILE A 161 -10.53 15.62 3.30
N GLU A 162 -11.81 15.85 3.04
CA GLU A 162 -12.32 16.96 2.22
C GLU A 162 -12.15 18.33 2.91
N ASN A 163 -12.31 18.38 4.23
CA ASN A 163 -12.01 19.60 4.99
C ASN A 163 -10.51 19.88 5.00
N CYS A 164 -9.68 18.85 5.21
CA CYS A 164 -8.23 18.95 5.16
C CYS A 164 -7.76 19.51 3.81
N SER A 165 -8.31 19.03 2.68
CA SER A 165 -7.87 19.45 1.35
C SER A 165 -8.07 20.94 1.09
N ASN A 166 -9.00 21.58 1.80
CA ASN A 166 -9.31 23.01 1.72
C ASN A 166 -8.65 23.85 2.83
N HIS A 167 -7.82 23.24 3.68
CA HIS A 167 -7.16 23.90 4.83
C HIS A 167 -5.64 23.96 4.68
N THR A 168 -4.97 24.82 5.45
CA THR A 168 -3.52 25.00 5.49
C THR A 168 -2.74 23.69 5.68
N ASP A 169 -3.34 22.68 6.33
CA ASP A 169 -2.77 21.34 6.48
C ASP A 169 -2.37 20.71 5.14
N ALA A 170 -3.27 20.75 4.14
CA ALA A 170 -2.99 20.17 2.83
C ALA A 170 -1.81 20.87 2.14
N PHE A 171 -1.73 22.19 2.29
CA PHE A 171 -0.63 22.99 1.75
C PHE A 171 0.69 22.65 2.43
N ASN A 172 0.68 22.45 3.75
CA ASN A 172 1.86 21.98 4.50
C ASN A 172 2.29 20.58 4.09
N TYR A 173 1.35 19.65 3.86
CA TYR A 173 1.65 18.32 3.33
C TYR A 173 2.25 18.38 1.93
N MET A 174 1.68 19.19 1.03
CA MET A 174 2.24 19.40 -0.30
C MET A 174 3.65 20.01 -0.24
N ALA A 175 3.94 20.89 0.72
CA ALA A 175 5.29 21.42 0.90
C ALA A 175 6.29 20.34 1.34
N VAL A 176 5.88 19.40 2.19
CA VAL A 176 6.68 18.21 2.54
C VAL A 176 6.93 17.37 1.29
N PHE A 177 5.90 17.11 0.48
CA PHE A 177 6.03 16.33 -0.76
C PHE A 177 6.87 17.01 -1.84
N GLY A 178 6.83 18.35 -1.92
CA GLY A 178 7.74 19.11 -2.76
C GLY A 178 9.20 18.95 -2.35
N ARG A 179 9.50 18.93 -1.04
CA ARG A 179 10.85 18.64 -0.54
C ARG A 179 11.30 17.21 -0.84
N LEU A 180 10.42 16.21 -0.70
CA LEU A 180 10.74 14.83 -1.09
C LEU A 180 11.04 14.74 -2.59
N THR A 181 10.24 15.41 -3.42
CA THR A 181 10.47 15.48 -4.87
C THR A 181 11.83 16.11 -5.19
N ASP A 182 12.15 17.24 -4.55
CA ASP A 182 13.41 17.96 -4.73
C ASP A 182 14.64 17.14 -4.31
N GLN A 183 14.51 16.24 -3.33
CA GLN A 183 15.60 15.35 -2.88
C GLN A 183 15.96 14.30 -3.94
N ILE A 184 14.99 13.89 -4.75
CA ILE A 184 15.23 12.93 -5.84
C ILE A 184 15.72 13.65 -7.10
N GLN A 185 15.04 14.72 -7.52
CA GLN A 185 15.41 15.46 -8.72
C GLN A 185 14.78 16.86 -8.75
N LYS A 186 15.61 17.90 -8.93
CA LYS A 186 15.16 19.30 -9.01
C LYS A 186 15.68 20.01 -10.27
N PRO A 187 14.80 20.43 -11.21
CA PRO A 187 13.38 20.10 -11.29
C PRO A 187 13.16 18.63 -11.69
N LEU A 188 12.05 18.04 -11.22
CA LEU A 188 11.63 16.71 -11.65
C LEU A 188 11.34 16.71 -13.16
N LYS A 189 11.95 15.78 -13.89
CA LYS A 189 11.89 15.73 -15.36
C LYS A 189 10.55 15.17 -15.87
N SER A 190 10.08 14.09 -15.27
CA SER A 190 8.90 13.34 -15.69
C SER A 190 8.07 12.83 -14.52
N VAL A 191 6.78 12.59 -14.77
CA VAL A 191 5.88 11.87 -13.86
C VAL A 191 5.13 10.79 -14.65
N PRO A 192 4.84 9.62 -14.05
CA PRO A 192 5.27 9.24 -12.71
C PRO A 192 6.79 8.99 -12.68
N THR A 193 7.42 9.25 -11.54
CA THR A 193 8.80 8.86 -11.25
C THR A 193 8.79 7.83 -10.13
N ILE A 194 9.33 6.64 -10.39
CA ILE A 194 9.42 5.53 -9.44
C ILE A 194 10.86 5.41 -8.99
N VAL A 195 11.07 5.32 -7.67
CA VAL A 195 12.37 5.22 -7.02
C VAL A 195 12.38 4.02 -6.10
N PHE A 196 13.41 3.18 -6.24
CA PHE A 196 13.63 2.01 -5.38
C PHE A 196 14.79 2.29 -4.42
N ASN A 197 14.62 1.97 -3.14
CA ASN A 197 15.63 2.14 -2.09
C ASN A 197 16.25 3.54 -2.08
N ASP A 198 15.41 4.56 -2.29
CA ASP A 198 15.75 5.98 -2.25
C ASP A 198 16.82 6.41 -3.29
N GLN A 199 17.09 5.58 -4.30
CA GLN A 199 18.04 5.83 -5.37
C GLN A 199 17.34 5.87 -6.72
N TYR A 200 17.31 7.05 -7.35
CA TYR A 200 16.74 7.17 -8.69
C TYR A 200 17.66 6.57 -9.75
N LYS A 201 17.12 5.62 -10.52
CA LYS A 201 17.73 5.08 -11.72
C LYS A 201 16.73 5.15 -12.87
N GLN A 202 17.17 5.72 -13.99
CA GLN A 202 16.33 5.87 -15.19
C GLN A 202 15.80 4.52 -15.68
N GLU A 203 16.68 3.50 -15.73
CA GLU A 203 16.34 2.15 -16.17
C GLU A 203 15.23 1.50 -15.32
N ASP A 204 15.30 1.66 -13.99
CA ASP A 204 14.30 1.13 -13.08
C ASP A 204 12.97 1.87 -13.20
N ASN A 205 13.03 3.19 -13.34
CA ASN A 205 11.86 4.02 -13.54
C ASN A 205 11.12 3.67 -14.85
N ASP A 206 11.86 3.49 -15.93
CA ASP A 206 11.30 3.13 -17.24
C ASP A 206 10.73 1.71 -17.23
N LEU A 207 11.42 0.78 -16.56
CA LEU A 207 10.90 -0.57 -16.37
C LEU A 207 9.65 -0.58 -15.49
N ALA A 208 9.64 0.16 -14.38
CA ALA A 208 8.51 0.19 -13.46
C ALA A 208 7.21 0.71 -14.11
N GLN A 209 7.33 1.68 -15.03
CA GLN A 209 6.19 2.21 -15.77
C GLN A 209 5.55 1.20 -16.73
N THR A 210 6.31 0.20 -17.19
CA THR A 210 5.82 -0.82 -18.14
C THR A 210 5.59 -2.18 -17.50
N ASN A 211 6.34 -2.50 -16.44
CA ASN A 211 6.25 -3.71 -15.65
C ASN A 211 6.79 -3.47 -14.23
N PHE A 212 5.95 -2.91 -13.36
CA PHE A 212 6.28 -2.61 -11.97
C PHE A 212 6.72 -3.83 -11.18
N ALA A 213 6.01 -4.96 -11.32
CA ALA A 213 6.36 -6.21 -10.67
C ALA A 213 7.80 -6.62 -10.99
N LYS A 214 8.18 -6.62 -12.28
CA LYS A 214 9.53 -6.98 -12.70
C LYS A 214 10.60 -6.03 -12.15
N ALA A 215 10.33 -4.73 -12.10
CA ALA A 215 11.25 -3.75 -11.51
C ALA A 215 11.45 -4.01 -10.00
N LEU A 216 10.35 -4.16 -9.25
CA LEU A 216 10.39 -4.46 -7.82
C LEU A 216 11.14 -5.76 -7.52
N CYS A 217 10.89 -6.82 -8.30
CA CYS A 217 11.51 -8.12 -8.12
C CYS A 217 13.03 -8.15 -8.31
N GLN A 218 13.65 -7.08 -8.85
CA GLN A 218 15.11 -6.95 -8.87
C GLN A 218 15.68 -6.70 -7.47
N TYR A 219 14.88 -6.12 -6.58
CA TYR A 219 15.27 -5.69 -5.24
C TYR A 219 14.87 -6.66 -4.13
N ILE A 220 14.08 -7.69 -4.44
CA ILE A 220 13.73 -8.75 -3.50
C ILE A 220 14.88 -9.77 -3.51
N GLU A 221 15.58 -9.93 -2.39
CA GLU A 221 16.74 -10.84 -2.30
C GLU A 221 16.35 -12.26 -1.84
N SER A 222 15.27 -12.39 -1.07
CA SER A 222 14.79 -13.64 -0.47
C SER A 222 13.73 -14.34 -1.35
N ASP A 223 13.09 -15.40 -0.82
CA ASP A 223 12.05 -16.21 -1.46
C ASP A 223 11.03 -15.38 -2.26
N LYS A 224 11.32 -15.21 -3.55
CA LYS A 224 10.54 -14.33 -4.42
C LYS A 224 9.15 -14.94 -4.65
N PRO A 225 8.09 -14.12 -4.57
CA PRO A 225 6.76 -14.60 -4.89
C PRO A 225 6.66 -14.99 -6.37
N ALA A 226 5.66 -15.81 -6.72
CA ALA A 226 5.49 -16.35 -8.07
C ALA A 226 5.40 -15.26 -9.15
N GLU A 227 4.87 -14.10 -8.79
CA GLU A 227 4.77 -12.88 -9.60
C GLU A 227 6.14 -12.40 -10.12
N CYS A 228 7.24 -12.73 -9.44
CA CYS A 228 8.60 -12.42 -9.88
C CYS A 228 9.16 -13.36 -10.94
N SER A 229 8.56 -14.55 -11.10
CA SER A 229 9.07 -15.61 -11.97
C SER A 229 8.56 -15.50 -13.42
N GLY A 230 7.73 -14.49 -13.73
CA GLY A 230 7.25 -14.24 -15.10
C GLY A 230 6.28 -15.29 -15.65
N VAL A 231 5.79 -16.21 -14.81
CA VAL A 231 4.77 -17.19 -15.20
C VAL A 231 3.41 -16.58 -14.93
N SER A 232 2.70 -16.22 -16.00
CA SER A 232 1.27 -15.92 -15.93
C SER A 232 0.56 -17.12 -15.33
N VAL A 233 0.15 -17.03 -14.06
CA VAL A 233 -0.65 -18.09 -13.43
C VAL A 233 -2.02 -18.04 -14.10
N THR A 234 -2.22 -18.85 -15.14
CA THR A 234 -3.53 -19.12 -15.68
C THR A 234 -4.30 -19.88 -14.60
N VAL A 235 -5.19 -19.18 -13.90
CA VAL A 235 -6.16 -19.83 -13.02
C VAL A 235 -7.12 -20.61 -13.92
N THR A 236 -6.79 -21.87 -14.19
CA THR A 236 -7.76 -22.78 -14.82
C THR A 236 -8.85 -23.04 -13.80
N SER A 237 -10.00 -22.39 -13.99
CA SER A 237 -11.22 -22.66 -13.26
C SER A 237 -11.60 -24.13 -13.48
N GLY A 238 -11.25 -24.98 -12.51
CA GLY A 238 -11.63 -26.39 -12.53
C GLY A 238 -13.12 -26.50 -12.26
N LEU A 239 -13.92 -26.69 -13.33
CA LEU A 239 -15.30 -27.16 -13.18
C LEU A 239 -15.28 -28.53 -12.51
N PHE A 240 -15.65 -28.57 -11.22
CA PHE A 240 -16.04 -29.81 -10.56
C PHE A 240 -17.39 -30.26 -11.14
N ALA A 241 -17.35 -31.13 -12.15
CA ALA A 241 -18.53 -31.87 -12.59
C ALA A 241 -18.79 -33.00 -11.58
N LEU A 242 -19.74 -32.77 -10.66
CA LEU A 242 -20.24 -33.81 -9.76
C LEU A 242 -21.09 -34.80 -10.57
N LEU A 243 -20.53 -35.97 -10.86
CA LEU A 243 -21.27 -37.11 -11.40
C LEU A 243 -22.16 -37.70 -10.30
N LEU A 244 -23.46 -37.39 -10.34
CA LEU A 244 -24.48 -38.11 -9.59
C LEU A 244 -24.68 -39.49 -10.23
N ALA A 245 -24.03 -40.50 -9.68
CA ALA A 245 -24.34 -41.89 -9.97
C ALA A 245 -25.55 -42.33 -9.14
N LEU A 246 -26.66 -42.58 -9.85
CA LEU A 246 -27.82 -43.32 -9.37
C LEU A 246 -27.35 -44.70 -8.85
N LYS A 247 -27.78 -45.08 -7.64
CA LYS A 247 -27.96 -46.50 -7.30
C LYS A 247 -29.24 -46.68 -6.49
N MET A 248 -30.13 -47.40 -7.16
CA MET A 248 -31.39 -47.95 -6.67
C MET A 248 -31.17 -48.76 -5.38
N PHE A 249 -32.01 -48.53 -4.37
CA PHE A 249 -32.88 -49.50 -3.72
C PHE A 249 -33.94 -48.75 -2.91
#